data_AF-A0A351IZP9-F1
#
_entry.id   AF-A0A351IZP9-F1
#
_cell.length_a   1.000
_cell.length_b   1.000
_cell.length_c   1.000
_cell.angle_alpha   90.00
_cell.angle_beta   90.00
_cell.angle_gamma   90.00
#
_symmetry.space_group_name_H-M   'P 1'
#
loop_
_entity.id
_entity.type
_entity.pdbx_description
1 polymer ?
#
loop_
_entity_poly.entity_id
_entity_poly.type
_entity_poly.pdbx_seq_one_letter_code
_entity_poly.pdbx_strand_id
1 'polypeptide(L)'
;MAGIMRGEEIKVFILYLLHQLKIPLSGEILSEIILWDGSVNYFDFSEAFDSLTQSKALTSMEQEGKVLYVVSPEGEQILACMEN
;
A
#
# COMPACT_ATOMS: atom_id res chain seq x y z
N MET A 1 -3.89 13.92 -15.42
CA MET A 1 -4.98 14.27 -14.48
C MET A 1 -4.34 14.20 -13.10
N ALA A 2 -4.32 15.28 -12.34
CA ALA A 2 -3.62 15.30 -11.05
C ALA A 2 -4.39 14.47 -10.02
N GLY A 3 -3.69 13.60 -9.28
CA GLY A 3 -4.25 12.96 -8.09
C GLY A 3 -4.60 14.02 -7.05
N ILE A 4 -5.67 13.79 -6.29
CA ILE A 4 -6.14 14.70 -5.24
C ILE A 4 -5.44 14.37 -3.91
N MET A 5 -5.12 13.09 -3.69
CA MET A 5 -4.39 12.63 -2.50
C MET A 5 -2.90 12.94 -2.58
N ARG A 6 -2.30 13.26 -1.43
CA ARG A 6 -0.85 13.41 -1.27
C ARG A 6 -0.19 12.05 -1.06
N GLY A 7 1.10 11.95 -1.39
CA GLY A 7 1.88 10.71 -1.23
C GLY A 7 1.75 10.05 0.15
N GLU A 8 1.79 10.83 1.23
CA GLU A 8 1.62 10.29 2.59
C GLU A 8 0.22 9.72 2.85
N GLU A 9 -0.82 10.33 2.29
CA GLU A 9 -2.21 9.84 2.40
C GLU A 9 -2.38 8.53 1.65
N ILE A 10 -1.74 8.41 0.49
CA ILE A 10 -1.72 7.17 -0.31
C ILE A 10 -1.01 6.05 0.44
N LYS A 11 0.13 6.34 1.08
CA LYS A 11 0.87 5.36 1.90
C LYS A 11 0.02 4.82 3.04
N VAL A 12 -0.64 5.71 3.78
CA VAL A 12 -1.55 5.33 4.86
C VAL A 12 -2.69 4.47 4.31
N PHE A 13 -3.24 4.85 3.16
CA PHE A 13 -4.32 4.08 2.55
C PHE A 13 -3.88 2.66 2.15
N ILE A 14 -2.71 2.49 1.54
CA ILE A 14 -2.13 1.16 1.20
C ILE A 14 -1.98 0.31 2.47
N LEU A 15 -1.34 0.85 3.50
CA LEU A 15 -1.07 0.14 4.75
C LEU A 15 -2.38 -0.26 5.44
N TYR A 16 -3.32 0.69 5.56
CA TYR A 16 -4.61 0.47 6.18
C TYR A 16 -5.44 -0.58 5.42
N LEU A 17 -5.46 -0.52 4.09
CA LEU A 17 -6.17 -1.49 3.26
C LEU A 17 -5.67 -2.92 3.51
N LEU A 18 -4.36 -3.14 3.45
CA LEU A 18 -3.77 -4.46 3.71
C LEU A 18 -4.01 -4.93 5.15
N HIS A 19 -3.88 -4.03 6.12
CA HIS A 19 -4.12 -4.32 7.54
C HIS A 19 -5.57 -4.74 7.80
N GLN A 20 -6.55 -4.02 7.23
CA GLN A 20 -7.97 -4.32 7.41
C GLN A 20 -8.39 -5.62 6.70
N LEU A 21 -7.88 -5.86 5.49
CA LEU A 21 -8.25 -7.03 4.71
C LEU A 21 -7.64 -8.33 5.26
N LYS A 22 -6.48 -8.25 5.95
CA LYS A 22 -5.77 -9.40 6.53
C LYS A 22 -5.48 -10.52 5.53
N ILE A 23 -5.42 -10.20 4.25
CA ILE A 23 -5.06 -11.09 3.16
C ILE A 23 -3.92 -10.47 2.35
N PRO A 24 -2.97 -11.28 1.87
CA PRO A 24 -1.91 -10.81 0.99
C PRO A 24 -2.49 -10.45 -0.38
N LEU A 25 -2.10 -9.29 -0.94
CA LEU A 25 -2.58 -8.82 -2.26
C LEU A 25 -1.41 -8.62 -3.23
N SER A 26 -1.65 -8.83 -4.52
CA SER A 26 -0.66 -8.46 -5.55
C SER A 26 -0.60 -6.95 -5.73
N GLY A 27 0.53 -6.46 -6.22
CA GLY A 27 0.68 -5.04 -6.57
C GLY A 27 -0.35 -4.58 -7.62
N GLU A 28 -0.71 -5.47 -8.55
CA GLU A 28 -1.76 -5.22 -9.56
C GLU A 28 -3.12 -4.95 -8.91
N ILE A 29 -3.58 -5.84 -8.02
CA ILE A 29 -4.87 -5.67 -7.32
C ILE A 29 -4.85 -4.42 -6.44
N LEU A 30 -3.73 -4.16 -5.75
CA LEU A 30 -3.58 -2.93 -4.96
C LEU A 30 -3.73 -1.68 -5.83
N SER A 31 -3.08 -1.66 -7.00
CA SER A 31 -3.18 -0.53 -7.93
C SER A 31 -4.62 -0.37 -8.44
N GLU A 32 -5.31 -1.45 -8.79
CA GLU A 32 -6.70 -1.40 -9.24
C GLU A 32 -7.63 -0.80 -8.19
N ILE A 33 -7.51 -1.26 -6.93
CA ILE A 33 -8.35 -0.78 -5.82
C ILE A 33 -8.10 0.71 -5.55
N ILE A 34 -6.83 1.11 -5.49
CA ILE A 34 -6.44 2.47 -5.09
C ILE A 34 -6.76 3.48 -6.18
N LEU A 35 -6.65 3.10 -7.45
CA LEU A 35 -6.91 4.00 -8.59
C LEU A 35 -8.41 4.07 -8.95
N TRP A 36 -9.27 3.20 -8.39
CA TRP A 36 -10.66 3.03 -8.84
C TRP A 36 -11.40 4.36 -9.00
N ASP A 37 -11.45 5.18 -7.96
CA ASP A 37 -12.26 6.41 -7.94
C ASP A 37 -11.59 7.59 -8.65
N GLY A 38 -10.35 7.42 -9.12
CA GLY A 38 -9.54 8.46 -9.76
C GLY A 38 -8.96 9.51 -8.80
N SER A 39 -9.10 9.33 -7.48
CA SER A 39 -8.48 10.20 -6.46
C SER A 39 -6.96 10.06 -6.43
N VAL A 40 -6.45 8.90 -6.86
CA VAL A 40 -5.03 8.56 -6.97
C VAL A 40 -4.71 8.21 -8.42
N ASN A 41 -3.58 8.69 -8.93
CA ASN A 41 -3.08 8.28 -10.23
C ASN A 41 -1.96 7.23 -10.09
N TYR A 42 -1.64 6.53 -11.18
CA TYR A 42 -0.66 5.45 -11.17
C TYR A 42 0.74 5.89 -10.70
N PHE A 43 1.20 7.08 -11.08
CA PHE A 43 2.52 7.56 -10.67
C PHE A 43 2.58 7.82 -9.17
N ASP A 44 1.55 8.48 -8.61
CA ASP A 44 1.49 8.74 -7.17
C ASP A 44 1.40 7.43 -6.37
N PHE A 45 0.63 6.45 -6.87
CA PHE A 45 0.59 5.10 -6.31
C PHE A 45 1.96 4.42 -6.36
N SER A 46 2.61 4.40 -7.53
CA SER A 46 3.91 3.73 -7.72
C SER A 46 4.97 4.31 -6.79
N GLU A 47 5.04 5.65 -6.67
CA GLU A 47 5.99 6.31 -5.78
C GLU A 47 5.73 5.98 -4.31
N ALA A 48 4.46 6.01 -3.88
CA ALA A 48 4.07 5.65 -2.53
C ALA A 48 4.37 4.18 -2.22
N PHE A 49 4.04 3.28 -3.15
CA PHE A 49 4.24 1.84 -3.00
C PHE A 49 5.72 1.47 -2.95
N ASP A 50 6.54 2.03 -3.84
CA ASP A 50 7.99 1.83 -3.83
C ASP A 50 8.60 2.35 -2.53
N SER A 51 8.17 3.52 -2.07
CA SER A 51 8.62 4.10 -0.81
C SER A 51 8.32 3.20 0.39
N LEU A 52 7.13 2.60 0.46
CA LEU A 52 6.75 1.65 1.51
C LEU A 52 7.54 0.34 1.47
N THR A 53 7.86 -0.12 0.26
CA THR A 53 8.65 -1.35 0.07
C THR A 53 10.11 -1.10 0.46
N GLN A 54 10.67 0.06 0.10
CA GLN A 54 12.04 0.45 0.47
C GLN A 54 12.19 0.73 1.96
N SER A 55 11.18 1.30 2.61
CA SER A 55 11.17 1.54 4.06
C SER A 55 10.90 0.27 4.87
N LYS A 56 10.67 -0.87 4.20
CA LYS A 56 10.28 -2.15 4.80
C LYS A 56 8.96 -2.11 5.56
N ALA A 57 8.10 -1.12 5.31
CA ALA A 57 6.73 -1.11 5.84
C ALA A 57 5.84 -2.17 5.16
N LEU A 58 6.22 -2.59 3.94
CA LEU A 58 5.65 -3.74 3.25
C LEU A 58 6.68 -4.86 3.12
N THR A 59 6.20 -6.09 3.20
CA THR A 59 6.97 -7.29 2.87
C THR A 59 6.29 -8.04 1.74
N SER A 60 7.09 -8.54 0.81
CA SER A 60 6.62 -9.43 -0.25
C SER A 60 6.79 -10.89 0.12
N MET A 61 5.90 -11.73 -0.39
CA MET A 61 5.98 -13.19 -0.34
C MET A 61 5.61 -13.76 -1.71
N GLU A 62 6.18 -14.91 -2.04
CA GLU A 62 5.76 -15.66 -3.23
C GLU A 62 4.74 -16.73 -2.83
N GLN A 63 3.60 -16.72 -3.51
CA GLN A 63 2.56 -17.74 -3.35
C GLN A 63 2.01 -18.07 -4.74
N GLU A 64 2.02 -19.37 -5.10
CA GLU A 64 1.51 -19.86 -6.39
C GLU A 64 2.11 -19.14 -7.63
N GLY A 65 3.40 -18.77 -7.54
CA GLY A 65 4.10 -18.06 -8.61
C GLY A 65 3.75 -16.58 -8.74
N LYS A 66 3.03 -16.01 -7.76
CA LYS A 66 2.70 -14.58 -7.69
C LYS A 66 3.39 -13.92 -6.51
N VAL A 67 3.87 -12.70 -6.72
CA VAL A 67 4.38 -11.84 -5.66
C VAL A 67 3.20 -11.14 -5.01
N LEU A 68 3.01 -11.38 -3.72
CA LEU A 68 1.98 -10.76 -2.90
C LEU A 68 2.61 -9.94 -1.79
N TYR A 69 1.88 -8.94 -1.30
CA TYR A 69 2.35 -7.99 -0.30
C TYR A 69 1.48 -8.02 0.95
N VAL A 70 2.14 -7.88 2.09
CA VAL A 70 1.52 -7.72 3.42
C VAL A 70 2.21 -6.59 4.18
N VAL A 71 1.51 -6.06 5.18
CA VAL A 71 2.11 -5.14 6.15
C VAL A 71 3.15 -5.90 6.97
N SER A 72 4.34 -5.34 7.09
CA SER A 72 5.40 -5.90 7.94
C SER A 72 5.17 -5.51 9.41
N PRO A 73 5.88 -6.15 10.36
CA PRO A 73 5.87 -5.69 11.76
C PRO A 73 6.23 -4.21 11.94
N GLU A 74 7.14 -3.67 11.11
CA GLU A 74 7.49 -2.26 11.11
C GLU A 74 6.35 -1.37 10.58
N GLY A 75 5.66 -1.82 9.53
CA GLY A 75 4.47 -1.15 8.99
C GLY A 75 3.32 -1.10 10.00
N GLU A 76 3.14 -2.16 10.79
CA GLU A 76 2.15 -2.23 11.86
C GLU A 76 2.44 -1.21 12.98
N GLN A 77 3.72 -0.97 13.29
CA GLN A 77 4.10 0.08 14.26
C GLN A 77 3.77 1.48 13.74
N ILE A 78 3.99 1.73 12.44
CA ILE A 78 3.64 3.01 11.81
C ILE A 78 2.13 3.24 11.89
N LEU A 79 1.31 2.23 11.58
CA LEU A 79 -0.14 2.30 11.72
C LEU A 79 -0.57 2.57 13.18
N ALA A 80 -0.01 1.85 14.15
CA ALA A 80 -0.34 2.02 15.57
C ALA A 80 0.01 3.43 16.11
N CYS A 81 1.07 4.05 15.60
CA CYS A 81 1.43 5.43 15.93
C CYS A 81 0.48 6.48 15.33
N MET A 82 -0.26 6.13 14.27
CA MET A 82 -1.20 7.04 13.60
C MET A 82 -2.62 6.99 14.18
N GLU A 83 -2.95 5.92 14.91
CA GLU A 83 -4.27 5.74 15.56
C GLU A 83 -4.39 6.43 16.94
N ASN A 84 -3.32 7.08 17.44
CA ASN A 84 -3.28 7.80 18.71
C ASN A 84 -3.13 9.32 18.52
#